data_AF-A0A1X1JUK7-F1
#
_entry.id   AF-A0A1X1JUK7-F1
#
_cell.length_a   1.000
_cell.length_b   1.000
_cell.length_c   1.000
_cell.angle_alpha   90.00
_cell.angle_beta   90.00
_cell.angle_gamma   90.00
#
_symmetry.space_group_name_H-M   'P 1'
#
loop_
_entity.id
_entity.type
_entity.pdbx_description
1 polymer ?
#
loop_
_entity_poly.entity_id
_entity_poly.type
_entity_poly.pdbx_seq_one_letter_code
_entity_poly.pdbx_strand_id
1 'polypeptide(L)'
;MALISEPSITKAIEKSGIAKNTAYRYLKDRNFLSEYQKLRQDMIGRTTSLLLQASGRAVEVLYEVADDPEKSPYARVQAAKTILEMAYRGMELEDLQTRIEKLERGMEL
;
A
#
# COMPACT_ATOMS: atom_id res chain seq x y z
N MET A 1 -19.57 -6.50 -0.94
CA MET A 1 -18.76 -5.70 -1.89
C MET A 1 -19.11 -4.20 -1.90
N ALA A 2 -20.38 -3.79 -1.77
CA ALA A 2 -20.73 -2.37 -1.86
C ALA A 2 -19.98 -1.45 -0.87
N LEU A 3 -19.81 -1.86 0.40
CA LEU A 3 -19.04 -1.11 1.42
C LEU A 3 -17.57 -0.88 1.07
N ILE A 4 -17.05 -1.67 0.15
CA ILE A 4 -15.64 -1.69 -0.23
C ILE A 4 -15.42 -0.93 -1.53
N SER A 5 -16.37 -1.06 -2.46
CA SER A 5 -16.25 -0.49 -3.80
C SER A 5 -16.72 0.96 -3.90
N GLU A 6 -17.45 1.45 -2.90
CA GLU A 6 -18.06 2.77 -2.92
C GLU A 6 -17.31 3.76 -1.99
N PRO A 7 -17.23 5.05 -2.37
CA PRO A 7 -16.47 6.05 -1.61
C PRO A 7 -17.16 6.50 -0.32
N SER A 8 -18.39 6.03 -0.05
CA SER A 8 -19.12 6.35 1.18
C SER A 8 -20.10 5.25 1.56
N ILE A 9 -20.45 5.19 2.85
CA ILE A 9 -21.45 4.27 3.39
C ILE A 9 -22.81 4.49 2.71
N THR A 10 -23.21 5.75 2.47
CA THR A 10 -24.49 6.06 1.81
C THR A 10 -24.57 5.44 0.41
N LYS A 11 -23.53 5.61 -0.41
CA LYS A 11 -23.48 5.00 -1.75
C LYS A 11 -23.40 3.47 -1.69
N ALA A 12 -22.68 2.94 -0.70
CA ALA A 12 -22.65 1.50 -0.47
C ALA A 12 -24.03 0.93 -0.13
N ILE A 13 -24.82 1.63 0.69
CA ILE A 13 -26.19 1.24 1.03
C ILE A 13 -27.08 1.27 -0.22
N GLU A 14 -27.02 2.35 -0.99
CA GLU A 14 -27.77 2.49 -2.24
C GLU A 14 -27.44 1.36 -3.23
N LYS A 15 -26.15 1.12 -3.46
CA LYS A 15 -25.67 0.04 -4.34
C LYS A 15 -26.02 -1.36 -3.84
N SER A 16 -26.10 -1.55 -2.52
CA SER A 16 -26.46 -2.85 -1.94
C SER A 16 -27.93 -3.23 -2.12
N GLY A 17 -28.80 -2.27 -2.47
CA GLY A 17 -30.23 -2.52 -2.72
C GLY A 17 -31.06 -2.86 -1.47
N ILE A 18 -30.50 -2.74 -0.26
CA ILE A 18 -31.22 -3.00 0.99
C ILE A 18 -31.75 -1.69 1.62
N ALA A 19 -32.80 -1.82 2.43
CA ALA A 19 -33.35 -0.69 3.17
C ALA A 19 -32.31 -0.07 4.12
N LYS A 20 -32.26 1.27 4.19
CA LYS A 20 -31.29 2.03 5.01
C LYS A 20 -31.25 1.55 6.47
N ASN A 21 -32.41 1.35 7.09
CA ASN A 21 -32.50 0.88 8.49
C ASN A 21 -31.86 -0.51 8.68
N THR A 22 -32.06 -1.42 7.71
CA THR A 22 -31.44 -2.75 7.71
C THR A 22 -29.92 -2.64 7.57
N ALA A 23 -29.43 -1.77 6.70
CA ALA A 23 -28.01 -1.56 6.51
C ALA A 23 -27.32 -1.00 7.77
N TYR A 24 -27.93 0.00 8.42
CA TYR A 24 -27.40 0.56 9.66
C TYR A 24 -27.42 -0.45 10.81
N ARG A 25 -28.35 -1.42 10.81
CA ARG A 25 -28.32 -2.54 11.75
C ARG A 25 -27.10 -3.45 11.53
N TYR A 26 -26.80 -3.81 10.27
CA TYR A 26 -25.60 -4.59 9.96
C TYR A 26 -24.31 -3.86 10.29
N LEU A 27 -24.25 -2.53 10.10
CA LEU A 27 -23.09 -1.73 10.48
C LEU A 27 -22.82 -1.66 11.99
N LYS A 28 -23.78 -2.10 12.82
CA LYS A 28 -23.62 -2.23 14.28
C LYS A 28 -23.40 -3.69 14.72
N ASP A 29 -23.55 -4.65 13.81
CA ASP A 29 -23.37 -6.06 14.09
C ASP A 29 -21.88 -6.42 14.12
N ARG A 30 -21.44 -7.01 15.23
CA ARG A 30 -20.01 -7.31 15.44
C ARG A 30 -19.48 -8.36 14.48
N ASN A 31 -20.29 -9.36 14.13
CA ASN A 31 -19.88 -10.42 13.20
C ASN A 31 -19.73 -9.84 11.79
N PHE A 32 -20.70 -9.03 11.37
CA PHE A 32 -20.63 -8.32 10.08
C PHE A 32 -19.40 -7.40 9.99
N LEU A 33 -19.13 -6.60 11.03
CA LEU A 33 -17.96 -5.74 11.06
C LEU A 33 -16.64 -6.52 11.02
N SER A 34 -16.57 -7.67 11.70
CA SER A 34 -15.38 -8.54 11.66
C SER A 34 -15.14 -9.09 10.25
N GLU A 35 -16.16 -9.62 9.59
CA GLU A 35 -16.04 -10.14 8.22
C GLU A 35 -15.74 -9.02 7.22
N TYR A 36 -16.32 -7.84 7.39
CA TYR A 36 -15.98 -6.66 6.60
C TYR A 36 -14.52 -6.25 6.77
N GLN A 37 -14.00 -6.26 8.01
CA GLN A 37 -12.60 -5.96 8.29
C GLN A 37 -11.65 -6.97 7.65
N LYS A 38 -11.94 -8.28 7.74
CA LYS A 38 -11.15 -9.32 7.08
C LYS A 38 -11.09 -9.10 5.57
N LEU A 39 -12.24 -8.89 4.94
CA LEU A 39 -12.31 -8.65 3.49
C LEU A 39 -11.54 -7.38 3.09
N ARG A 40 -11.60 -6.32 3.92
CA ARG A 40 -10.81 -5.10 3.73
C ARG A 40 -9.31 -5.37 3.84
N GLN A 41 -8.87 -6.16 4.83
CA GLN A 41 -7.47 -6.55 5.00
C GLN A 41 -6.98 -7.35 3.81
N ASP A 42 -7.75 -8.33 3.33
CA ASP A 42 -7.40 -9.15 2.16
C ASP A 42 -7.15 -8.30 0.92
N MET A 43 -7.99 -7.31 0.66
CA MET A 43 -7.80 -6.41 -0.47
C MET A 43 -6.64 -5.46 -0.31
N ILE A 44 -6.38 -4.96 0.90
CA ILE A 44 -5.17 -4.18 1.17
C ILE A 44 -3.95 -5.04 0.85
N GLY A 45 -3.92 -6.29 1.32
CA GLY A 45 -2.83 -7.23 1.01
C GLY A 45 -2.62 -7.43 -0.50
N ARG A 46 -3.71 -7.65 -1.26
CA ARG A 46 -3.65 -7.76 -2.73
C ARG A 46 -3.17 -6.46 -3.39
N THR A 47 -3.67 -5.31 -2.95
CA THR A 47 -3.31 -4.00 -3.50
C THR A 47 -1.84 -3.69 -3.22
N THR A 48 -1.37 -3.93 -1.99
CA THR A 48 0.04 -3.81 -1.62
C THR A 48 0.90 -4.72 -2.48
N SER A 49 0.50 -5.96 -2.72
CA SER A 49 1.26 -6.88 -3.58
C SER A 49 1.40 -6.34 -5.02
N LEU A 50 0.33 -5.78 -5.58
CA LEU A 50 0.36 -5.15 -6.90
C LEU A 50 1.24 -3.90 -6.93
N LEU A 51 1.20 -3.08 -5.87
CA LEU A 51 2.07 -1.91 -5.73
C LEU A 51 3.54 -2.32 -5.67
N LEU A 52 3.89 -3.33 -4.86
CA LEU A 52 5.25 -3.84 -4.75
C LEU A 52 5.75 -4.37 -6.11
N GLN A 53 4.92 -5.10 -6.85
CA GLN A 53 5.27 -5.54 -8.20
C GLN A 53 5.47 -4.36 -9.17
N ALA A 54 4.60 -3.35 -9.12
CA ALA A 54 4.74 -2.15 -9.94
C ALA A 54 6.02 -1.36 -9.59
N SER A 55 6.38 -1.29 -8.30
CA SER A 55 7.63 -0.68 -7.85
C SER A 55 8.85 -1.40 -8.40
N GLY A 56 8.85 -2.74 -8.41
CA GLY A 56 9.94 -3.51 -9.04
C GLY A 56 10.13 -3.17 -10.51
N ARG A 57 9.03 -3.12 -11.28
CA ARG A 57 9.07 -2.69 -12.69
C ARG A 57 9.52 -1.24 -12.87
N ALA A 58 9.15 -0.35 -11.95
CA ALA A 58 9.60 1.05 -12.01
C ALA A 58 11.13 1.15 -11.83
N VAL A 59 11.72 0.30 -10.99
CA VAL A 59 13.18 0.22 -10.83
C VAL A 59 13.85 -0.25 -12.13
N GLU A 60 13.31 -1.27 -12.80
CA GLU A 60 13.80 -1.73 -14.11
C GLU A 60 13.81 -0.58 -15.14
N VAL A 61 12.71 0.18 -15.22
CA VAL A 61 12.62 1.34 -16.12
C VAL A 61 13.67 2.41 -15.79
N LEU A 62 13.95 2.65 -14.51
CA LEU A 62 15.00 3.60 -14.12
C LEU A 62 16.39 3.10 -14.55
N TYR A 63 16.67 1.79 -14.42
CA TYR A 63 17.92 1.21 -14.91
C TYR A 63 18.05 1.35 -16.43
N GLU A 64 17.00 0.98 -17.18
CA GLU A 64 16.98 1.12 -18.64
C GLU A 64 17.24 2.57 -19.07
N VAL A 65 16.60 3.55 -18.43
CA VAL A 65 16.80 4.97 -18.74
C VAL A 65 18.20 5.45 -18.38
N ALA A 66 18.79 4.96 -17.28
CA ALA A 66 20.14 5.36 -16.87
C ALA A 66 21.23 4.84 -17.83
N ASP A 67 21.06 3.60 -18.31
CA ASP A 67 22.04 2.91 -19.14
C ASP A 67 21.89 3.16 -20.65
N ASP A 68 20.70 3.60 -21.11
CA ASP A 68 20.43 3.87 -22.52
C ASP A 68 21.23 5.09 -23.04
N PRO A 69 22.23 4.89 -23.94
CA PRO A 69 23.06 5.96 -24.46
C PRO A 69 22.30 6.91 -25.40
N GLU A 70 21.14 6.51 -25.92
CA GLU A 70 20.29 7.32 -26.79
C GLU A 70 19.40 8.31 -25.98
N LYS A 71 19.32 8.13 -24.65
CA LYS A 71 18.65 9.11 -23.77
C LYS A 71 19.52 10.32 -23.52
N SER A 72 18.87 11.45 -23.25
CA SER A 72 19.59 12.69 -22.91
C SER A 72 20.44 12.49 -21.64
N PRO A 73 21.63 13.12 -21.56
CA PRO A 73 22.47 13.04 -20.36
C PRO A 73 21.71 13.42 -19.08
N TYR A 74 20.80 14.39 -19.16
CA TYR A 74 19.95 14.79 -18.05
C TYR A 74 19.03 13.66 -17.58
N ALA A 75 18.32 12.99 -18.49
CA ALA A 75 17.40 11.90 -18.13
C ALA A 75 18.14 10.74 -17.46
N ARG A 76 19.32 10.39 -17.98
CA ARG A 76 20.18 9.34 -17.43
C ARG A 76 20.64 9.68 -16.01
N VAL A 77 21.11 10.90 -15.79
CA VAL A 77 21.53 11.38 -14.46
C VAL A 77 20.35 11.43 -13.49
N GLN A 78 19.16 11.86 -13.93
CA GLN A 78 17.97 11.85 -13.06
C GLN A 78 17.58 10.43 -12.66
N ALA A 79 17.57 9.48 -13.60
CA ALA A 79 17.25 8.09 -13.27
C ALA A 79 18.26 7.49 -12.27
N ALA A 80 19.56 7.67 -12.52
CA ALA A 80 20.62 7.24 -11.60
C ALA A 80 20.50 7.90 -10.22
N LYS A 81 20.22 9.20 -10.18
CA LYS A 81 19.99 9.94 -8.93
C LYS A 81 18.79 9.37 -8.16
N THR A 82 17.66 9.13 -8.82
CA THR A 82 16.47 8.56 -8.18
C THR A 82 16.75 7.16 -7.62
N ILE A 83 17.49 6.31 -8.33
CA ILE A 83 17.90 4.99 -7.83
C ILE A 83 18.72 5.14 -6.53
N LEU A 84 19.72 6.02 -6.53
CA LEU A 84 20.57 6.25 -5.35
C LEU A 84 19.77 6.82 -4.16
N GLU A 85 18.89 7.80 -4.39
CA GLU A 85 18.05 8.37 -3.34
C GLU A 85 17.12 7.33 -2.70
N MET A 86 16.51 6.46 -3.51
CA MET A 86 15.64 5.40 -2.98
C MET A 86 16.45 4.32 -2.24
N ALA A 87 17.65 3.98 -2.71
CA ALA A 87 18.53 3.04 -2.03
C ALA A 87 18.97 3.56 -0.64
N TYR A 88 19.39 4.82 -0.53
CA TYR A 88 19.75 5.42 0.76
C TYR A 88 18.57 5.49 1.71
N ARG A 89 17.39 5.90 1.22
CA ARG A 89 16.17 5.93 2.05
C ARG A 89 15.77 4.53 2.54
N GLY A 90 15.93 3.50 1.71
CA GLY A 90 15.71 2.11 2.10
C GLY A 90 16.65 1.67 3.22
N MET A 91 17.95 1.97 3.08
CA MET A 91 18.96 1.68 4.09
C MET A 91 18.68 2.38 5.42
N GLU A 92 18.28 3.65 5.40
CA GLU A 92 17.88 4.40 6.60
C GLU A 92 16.68 3.76 7.30
N LEU A 93 15.68 3.30 6.54
CA LEU A 93 14.50 2.62 7.09
C LEU A 93 14.88 1.26 7.72
N GLU A 94 15.76 0.49 7.08
CA GLU A 94 16.25 -0.79 7.62
C GLU A 94 17.05 -0.61 8.92
N ASP A 95 17.90 0.42 9.01
CA ASP A 95 18.60 0.76 10.26
C ASP A 95 17.60 1.14 11.37
N LEU A 96 16.63 1.99 11.06
CA LEU A 96 15.58 2.38 12.01
C LEU A 96 14.76 1.18 12.49
N GLN A 97 14.36 0.29 11.58
CA GLN A 97 13.65 -0.94 11.94
C GLN A 97 14.51 -1.82 12.86
N THR A 98 15.79 -2.02 12.51
CA THR A 98 16.74 -2.79 13.33
C THR A 98 16.88 -2.21 14.75
N ARG A 99 16.90 -0.87 14.86
CA ARG A 99 16.98 -0.17 16.15
C ARG A 99 15.69 -0.31 16.96
N ILE A 100 14.52 -0.21 16.31
CA ILE A 100 13.21 -0.41 16.96
C ILE A 100 13.12 -1.84 17.52
N GLU A 101 13.45 -2.85 16.72
CA GLU A 101 13.40 -4.25 17.16
C GLU A 101 14.35 -4.52 18.35
N LYS A 102 15.52 -3.86 18.39
CA LYS A 102 16.43 -3.95 19.55
C LYS A 102 15.83 -3.32 20.80
N LEU A 103 15.15 -2.19 20.67
CA LEU A 103 14.47 -1.53 21.79
C LEU A 103 13.29 -2.35 22.29
N GLU A 104 12.45 -2.86 21.39
CA GLU A 104 11.31 -3.71 21.74
C GLU A 104 11.76 -4.95 22.53
N ARG A 105 12.80 -5.65 22.07
CA ARG A 105 13.39 -6.79 22.80
C ARG A 105 13.98 -6.41 24.17
N GLY A 106 14.48 -5.19 24.33
CA GLY A 106 15.03 -4.70 25.59
C GLY A 106 13.96 -4.24 26.59
N MET A 107 12.75 -3.95 26.12
CA MET A 107 11.60 -3.55 26.93
C MET A 107 10.76 -4.73 27.41
N GLU A 108 10.96 -5.94 26.86
CA GLU A 108 10.32 -7.19 27.29
C GLU A 108 10.95 -7.83 28.55
N LEU A 109 11.42 -7.02 29.51
CA LEU A 109 11.86 -7.46 30.85
C LEU A 109 10.78 -7.16 31.91
#